data_AF-A0A218P2A2-F1
#
_entry.id   AF-A0A218P2A2-F1
#
_cell.length_a   1.000
_cell.length_b   1.000
_cell.length_c   1.000
_cell.angle_alpha   90.00
_cell.angle_beta   90.00
_cell.angle_gamma   90.00
#
_symmetry.space_group_name_H-M   'P 1'
#
loop_
_entity.id
_entity.type
_entity.pdbx_description
1 polymer ?
#
loop_
_entity_poly.entity_id
_entity_poly.type
_entity_poly.pdbx_seq_one_letter_code
_entity_poly.pdbx_strand_id
1 'polypeptide(L)'
;MIEFLKAFLMWFIVFSSSAFATSLTVKWKEKMGVLTMQTTMFLLSFLLIALINPGLLKLQVDIKIVTLAILSGFILSFSLNIIGRNSSPSMPSFFPRGVERVFILLFLAPLSEETLNRALIEGYLLSYGHFWSAIFFSALLFSLPHWMAFEGKKGERGFIVIGAFLLGSLAGYFYALGGIFPAFLAHSSANLAGMVAEKPGRGM
;
A
#
# COMPACT_ATOMS: atom_id res chain seq x y z
N MET A 1 -23.48 -6.67 3.07
CA MET A 1 -23.05 -7.27 1.77
C MET A 1 -22.96 -6.23 0.66
N ILE A 2 -23.95 -5.35 0.52
CA ILE A 2 -23.92 -4.26 -0.48
C ILE A 2 -22.76 -3.28 -0.23
N GLU A 3 -22.34 -3.12 1.02
CA GLU A 3 -21.22 -2.29 1.46
C GLU A 3 -19.90 -2.80 0.89
N PHE A 4 -19.66 -4.11 0.94
CA PHE A 4 -18.47 -4.75 0.38
C PHE A 4 -18.43 -4.63 -1.14
N LEU A 5 -19.58 -4.73 -1.81
CA LEU A 5 -19.66 -4.49 -3.24
C LEU A 5 -19.33 -3.03 -3.59
N LYS A 6 -19.89 -2.06 -2.86
CA LYS A 6 -19.56 -0.63 -3.05
C LYS A 6 -18.07 -0.36 -2.80
N ALA A 7 -17.51 -0.92 -1.73
CA ALA A 7 -16.09 -0.85 -1.41
C ALA A 7 -15.23 -1.41 -2.56
N PHE A 8 -15.57 -2.59 -3.06
CA PHE A 8 -14.90 -3.18 -4.23
C PHE A 8 -14.99 -2.27 -5.47
N LEU A 9 -16.17 -1.72 -5.77
CA LEU A 9 -16.36 -0.83 -6.92
C LEU A 9 -15.53 0.45 -6.80
N MET A 10 -15.49 1.08 -5.61
CA MET A 10 -14.62 2.23 -5.36
C MET A 10 -13.16 1.89 -5.57
N TRP A 11 -12.70 0.77 -5.02
CA TRP A 11 -11.33 0.30 -5.19
C TRP A 11 -11.00 0.07 -6.67
N PHE A 12 -11.88 -0.65 -7.37
CA PHE A 12 -11.70 -0.99 -8.77
C PHE A 12 -11.65 0.25 -9.66
N ILE A 13 -12.56 1.22 -9.46
CA ILE A 13 -12.60 2.47 -10.23
C ILE A 13 -11.30 3.26 -10.04
N VAL A 14 -10.86 3.45 -8.79
CA VAL A 14 -9.62 4.19 -8.51
C VAL A 14 -8.41 3.45 -9.11
N PHE A 15 -8.28 2.16 -8.84
CA PHE A 15 -7.13 1.37 -9.28
C PHE A 15 -7.05 1.29 -10.81
N SER A 16 -8.16 0.96 -11.48
CA SER A 16 -8.21 0.84 -12.95
C SER A 16 -7.98 2.18 -13.64
N SER A 17 -8.51 3.28 -13.12
CA SER A 17 -8.28 4.63 -13.67
C SER A 17 -6.82 5.05 -13.53
N SER A 18 -6.21 4.75 -12.38
CA SER A 18 -4.78 5.05 -12.12
C SER A 18 -3.87 4.20 -13.00
N ALA A 19 -4.20 2.91 -13.17
CA ALA A 19 -3.49 2.02 -14.08
C ALA A 19 -3.63 2.47 -15.54
N PHE A 20 -4.81 2.94 -15.96
CA PHE A 20 -5.03 3.48 -17.29
C PHE A 20 -4.19 4.75 -17.53
N ALA A 21 -4.23 5.72 -16.60
CA ALA A 21 -3.39 6.93 -16.69
C ALA A 21 -1.89 6.60 -16.75
N THR A 22 -1.46 5.59 -15.99
CA THR A 22 -0.10 5.06 -16.02
C THR A 22 0.22 4.47 -17.38
N SER A 23 -0.67 3.64 -17.95
CA SER A 23 -0.49 3.02 -19.28
C SER A 23 -0.34 4.05 -20.40
N LEU A 24 -1.03 5.20 -20.28
CA LEU A 24 -0.87 6.32 -21.20
C LEU A 24 0.49 7.00 -21.00
N THR A 25 0.89 7.22 -19.75
CA THR A 25 2.14 7.93 -19.42
C THR A 25 3.38 7.15 -19.84
N VAL A 26 3.42 5.84 -19.59
CA VAL A 26 4.61 5.01 -19.87
C VAL A 26 4.93 4.92 -21.36
N LYS A 27 3.95 5.16 -22.25
CA LYS A 27 4.19 5.29 -23.70
C LYS A 27 5.08 6.46 -24.07
N TRP A 28 5.06 7.53 -23.26
CA TRP A 28 5.82 8.76 -23.51
C TRP A 28 7.06 8.85 -22.63
N LYS A 29 6.93 8.48 -21.35
CA LYS A 29 7.99 8.56 -20.34
C LYS A 29 7.85 7.39 -19.35
N GLU A 30 8.50 6.27 -19.64
CA GLU A 30 8.47 5.05 -18.83
C GLU A 30 8.73 5.29 -17.34
N LYS A 31 9.76 6.09 -17.01
CA LYS A 31 10.17 6.40 -15.62
C LYS A 31 9.11 7.14 -14.81
N MET A 32 8.14 7.78 -15.46
CA MET A 32 7.05 8.51 -14.79
C MET A 32 5.91 7.58 -14.37
N GLY A 33 5.91 6.32 -14.79
CA GLY A 33 4.80 5.40 -14.56
C GLY A 33 4.42 5.25 -13.08
N VAL A 34 5.42 5.04 -12.20
CA VAL A 34 5.19 4.90 -10.76
C VAL A 34 4.64 6.19 -10.15
N LEU A 35 5.22 7.33 -10.53
CA LEU A 35 4.76 8.63 -10.04
C LEU A 35 3.32 8.91 -10.48
N THR A 36 2.97 8.63 -11.74
CA THR A 36 1.60 8.76 -12.24
C THR A 36 0.65 7.83 -11.48
N MET A 37 0.98 6.55 -11.34
CA MET A 37 0.14 5.58 -10.63
C MET A 37 -0.19 6.07 -9.23
N GLN A 38 0.84 6.43 -8.45
CA GLN A 38 0.66 6.81 -7.06
C GLN A 38 -0.03 8.18 -6.92
N THR A 39 0.29 9.15 -7.77
CA THR A 39 -0.36 10.46 -7.72
C THR A 39 -1.84 10.38 -8.10
N THR A 40 -2.16 9.66 -9.18
CA THR A 40 -3.56 9.51 -9.62
C THR A 40 -4.38 8.71 -8.63
N MET A 41 -3.82 7.63 -8.07
CA MET A 41 -4.48 6.84 -7.05
C MET A 41 -4.76 7.65 -5.78
N PHE A 42 -3.77 8.43 -5.30
CA PHE A 42 -3.96 9.34 -4.18
C PHE A 42 -5.06 10.37 -4.46
N LEU A 43 -4.98 11.10 -5.58
CA LEU A 43 -5.93 12.17 -5.90
C LEU A 43 -7.36 11.66 -6.07
N LEU A 44 -7.55 10.54 -6.78
CA LEU A 44 -8.88 9.94 -6.96
C LEU A 44 -9.44 9.38 -5.65
N SER A 45 -8.60 8.76 -4.82
CA SER A 45 -9.02 8.29 -3.49
C SER A 45 -9.45 9.45 -2.60
N PHE A 46 -8.64 10.51 -2.56
CA PHE A 46 -8.92 11.71 -1.78
C PHE A 46 -10.21 12.40 -2.26
N LEU A 47 -10.42 12.50 -3.57
CA LEU A 47 -11.65 13.03 -4.14
C LEU A 47 -12.88 12.22 -3.71
N LEU A 48 -12.84 10.89 -3.81
CA LEU A 48 -13.95 10.04 -3.37
C LEU A 48 -14.20 10.14 -1.87
N ILE A 49 -13.14 10.21 -1.06
CA ILE A 49 -13.27 10.44 0.39
C ILE A 49 -13.97 11.78 0.66
N ALA A 50 -13.55 12.85 -0.01
CA ALA A 50 -14.15 14.17 0.14
C ALA A 50 -15.64 14.20 -0.24
N LEU A 51 -16.03 13.42 -1.26
CA LEU A 51 -17.42 13.32 -1.72
C LEU A 51 -18.30 12.43 -0.83
N ILE A 52 -17.74 11.39 -0.22
CA ILE A 52 -18.49 10.40 0.57
C ILE A 52 -18.54 10.80 2.04
N ASN A 53 -17.38 10.97 2.66
CA ASN A 53 -17.24 11.34 4.06
C ASN A 53 -15.78 11.75 4.37
N PRO A 54 -15.48 13.06 4.49
CA PRO A 54 -14.14 13.54 4.82
C PRO A 54 -13.59 12.97 6.15
N GLY A 55 -14.47 12.55 7.06
CA GLY A 55 -14.11 11.93 8.33
C GLY A 55 -13.40 10.58 8.18
N LEU A 56 -13.38 9.97 6.99
CA LEU A 56 -12.64 8.73 6.72
C LEU A 56 -11.11 8.88 6.80
N LEU A 57 -10.57 10.09 6.62
CA LEU A 57 -9.12 10.30 6.74
C LEU A 57 -8.61 10.09 8.17
N LYS A 58 -9.45 10.30 9.19
CA LYS A 58 -9.16 10.16 10.63
C LYS A 58 -7.70 10.50 11.00
N LEU A 59 -7.45 11.71 11.47
CA LEU A 59 -6.14 12.11 11.96
C LEU A 59 -6.15 12.03 13.49
N GLN A 60 -5.71 10.91 14.04
CA GLN A 60 -5.47 10.76 15.47
C GLN A 60 -3.99 10.42 15.69
N VAL A 61 -3.35 11.19 16.57
CA VAL A 61 -1.94 11.00 16.90
C VAL A 61 -1.86 10.56 18.35
N ASP A 62 -1.75 9.25 18.54
CA ASP A 62 -1.36 8.65 19.80
C ASP A 62 0.07 8.12 19.66
N ILE A 63 0.98 8.65 20.48
CA ILE A 63 2.41 8.31 20.44
C ILE A 63 2.64 6.81 20.65
N LYS A 64 1.86 6.15 21.50
CA LYS A 64 1.99 4.71 21.75
C LYS A 64 1.59 3.92 20.51
N ILE A 65 0.46 4.26 19.90
CA ILE A 65 -0.03 3.60 18.68
C ILE A 65 0.96 3.83 17.52
N VAL A 66 1.44 5.06 17.35
CA VAL A 66 2.43 5.41 16.32
C VAL A 66 3.74 4.64 16.52
N THR A 67 4.24 4.56 17.75
CA THR A 67 5.48 3.81 18.05
C THR A 67 5.30 2.32 17.73
N LEU A 68 4.19 1.73 18.15
CA LEU A 68 3.87 0.33 17.85
C LEU A 68 3.71 0.10 16.35
N ALA A 69 3.11 1.04 15.62
CA ALA A 69 2.94 0.97 14.18
C ALA A 69 4.28 0.91 13.43
N ILE A 70 5.20 1.82 13.77
CA ILE A 70 6.55 1.85 13.20
C ILE A 70 7.31 0.55 13.52
N LEU A 71 7.34 0.14 14.79
CA LEU A 71 8.09 -1.05 15.19
C LEU A 71 7.53 -2.31 14.55
N SER A 72 6.20 -2.48 14.55
CA SER A 72 5.56 -3.68 14.00
C SER A 72 5.70 -3.75 12.49
N GLY A 73 5.52 -2.63 11.79
CA GLY A 73 5.70 -2.57 10.33
C GLY A 73 7.13 -2.93 9.92
N PHE A 74 8.12 -2.36 10.61
CA PHE A 74 9.53 -2.66 10.39
C PHE A 74 9.85 -4.14 10.68
N ILE A 75 9.49 -4.66 11.86
CA ILE A 75 9.80 -6.03 12.28
C ILE A 75 9.16 -7.06 11.35
N LEU A 76 7.88 -6.87 11.01
CA LEU A 76 7.17 -7.78 10.11
C LEU A 76 7.85 -7.83 8.73
N SER A 77 8.07 -6.67 8.12
CA SER A 77 8.68 -6.59 6.78
C SER A 77 10.11 -7.10 6.79
N PHE A 78 10.91 -6.75 7.79
CA PHE A 78 12.28 -7.23 7.93
C PHE A 78 12.33 -8.75 8.03
N SER A 79 11.45 -9.35 8.84
CA SER A 79 11.34 -10.81 8.99
C SER A 79 10.94 -11.47 7.68
N LEU A 80 9.95 -10.93 6.97
CA LEU A 80 9.52 -11.43 5.66
C LEU A 80 10.65 -11.35 4.62
N ASN A 81 11.45 -10.29 4.62
CA ASN A 81 12.60 -10.15 3.72
C ASN A 81 13.73 -11.13 4.05
N ILE A 82 13.96 -11.45 5.34
CA ILE A 82 14.92 -12.49 5.73
C ILE A 82 14.45 -13.88 5.28
N ILE A 83 13.18 -14.21 5.51
CA ILE A 83 12.60 -15.51 5.12
C ILE A 83 12.57 -15.64 3.60
N GLY A 84 12.17 -14.57 2.90
CA GLY A 84 12.02 -14.51 1.45
C GLY A 84 13.30 -14.19 0.68
N ARG A 85 14.48 -14.26 1.30
CA ARG A 85 15.76 -13.76 0.72
C ARG A 85 16.14 -14.36 -0.64
N ASN A 86 15.67 -15.57 -0.92
CA ASN A 86 15.88 -16.27 -2.20
C ASN A 86 14.77 -16.00 -3.24
N SER A 87 13.70 -15.34 -2.82
CA SER A 87 12.46 -15.12 -3.57
C SER A 87 12.24 -13.65 -3.93
N SER A 88 13.17 -12.75 -3.60
CA SER A 88 13.06 -11.33 -3.94
C SER A 88 13.38 -11.12 -5.42
N PRO A 89 12.37 -10.85 -6.28
CA PRO A 89 12.61 -10.49 -7.65
C PRO A 89 13.46 -9.22 -7.73
N SER A 90 14.21 -9.07 -8.82
CA SER A 90 14.86 -7.81 -9.13
C SER A 90 13.82 -6.70 -9.24
N MET A 91 14.10 -5.53 -8.66
CA MET A 91 13.26 -4.35 -8.84
C MET A 91 13.07 -4.09 -10.34
N PRO A 92 11.85 -3.72 -10.78
CA PRO A 92 11.61 -3.42 -12.18
C PRO A 92 12.52 -2.28 -12.68
N SER A 93 13.00 -2.40 -13.92
CA SER A 93 13.93 -1.44 -14.54
C SER A 93 13.39 -0.01 -14.63
N PHE A 94 12.06 0.15 -14.66
CA PHE A 94 11.39 1.45 -14.73
C PHE A 94 11.39 2.22 -13.39
N PHE A 95 11.76 1.57 -12.27
CA PHE A 95 11.71 2.20 -10.96
C PHE A 95 12.84 3.24 -10.81
N PRO A 96 12.56 4.47 -10.32
CA PRO A 96 13.58 5.48 -10.11
C PRO A 96 14.70 5.05 -9.16
N ARG A 97 15.88 5.65 -9.32
CA ARG A 97 17.08 5.41 -8.50
C ARG A 97 17.41 6.63 -7.63
N GLY A 98 18.17 6.44 -6.57
CA GLY A 98 18.61 7.54 -5.69
C GLY A 98 17.49 8.14 -4.84
N VAL A 99 17.48 9.46 -4.66
CA VAL A 99 16.56 10.17 -3.73
C VAL A 99 15.10 10.04 -4.14
N GLU A 100 14.81 10.03 -5.44
CA GLU A 100 13.44 9.84 -5.96
C GLU A 100 12.86 8.50 -5.50
N ARG A 101 13.69 7.45 -5.48
CA ARG A 101 13.31 6.13 -4.98
C ARG A 101 12.88 6.19 -3.51
N VAL A 102 13.67 6.89 -2.69
CA VAL A 102 13.42 7.03 -1.26
C VAL A 102 12.11 7.78 -1.03
N PHE A 103 11.89 8.88 -1.75
CA PHE A 103 10.66 9.65 -1.66
C PHE A 103 9.43 8.83 -2.08
N ILE A 104 9.53 8.08 -3.17
CA ILE A 104 8.41 7.24 -3.63
C ILE A 104 8.11 6.14 -2.61
N LEU A 105 9.12 5.39 -2.18
CA LEU A 105 8.92 4.22 -1.30
C LEU A 105 8.54 4.59 0.13
N LEU A 106 9.08 5.68 0.68
CA LEU A 106 8.86 6.04 2.08
C LEU A 106 7.75 7.08 2.28
N PHE A 107 7.28 7.72 1.21
CA PHE A 107 6.25 8.75 1.31
C PHE A 107 5.13 8.54 0.32
N LEU A 108 5.38 8.69 -0.98
CA LEU A 108 4.30 8.80 -1.95
C LEU A 108 3.48 7.49 -2.08
N ALA A 109 4.15 6.34 -2.19
CA ALA A 109 3.47 5.05 -2.31
C ALA A 109 2.70 4.69 -1.03
N PRO A 110 3.29 4.73 0.19
CA PRO A 110 2.53 4.54 1.42
C PRO A 110 1.34 5.51 1.55
N LEU A 111 1.53 6.80 1.27
CA LEU A 111 0.46 7.79 1.39
C LEU A 111 -0.70 7.46 0.44
N SER A 112 -0.39 7.19 -0.83
CA SER A 112 -1.35 6.83 -1.86
C SER A 112 -2.10 5.53 -1.54
N GLU A 113 -1.36 4.48 -1.22
CA GLU A 113 -1.89 3.14 -0.98
C GLU A 113 -2.73 3.08 0.30
N GLU A 114 -2.30 3.75 1.38
CA GLU A 114 -3.09 3.82 2.61
C GLU A 114 -4.31 4.75 2.46
N THR A 115 -4.25 5.80 1.63
CA THR A 115 -5.43 6.63 1.33
C THR A 115 -6.50 5.81 0.61
N LEU A 116 -6.11 4.99 -0.38
CA LEU A 116 -7.03 4.09 -1.06
C LEU A 116 -7.54 2.99 -0.11
N ASN A 117 -6.64 2.16 0.40
CA ASN A 117 -7.04 0.92 1.06
C ASN A 117 -7.55 1.17 2.48
N ARG A 118 -6.95 2.08 3.24
CA ARG A 118 -7.37 2.34 4.62
C ARG A 118 -8.46 3.39 4.68
N ALA A 119 -8.17 4.61 4.25
CA ALA A 119 -9.14 5.68 4.43
C ALA A 119 -10.40 5.42 3.60
N LEU A 120 -10.28 5.19 2.28
CA LEU A 120 -11.47 5.01 1.44
C LEU A 120 -12.16 3.66 1.66
N ILE A 121 -11.45 2.54 1.54
CA ILE A 121 -12.09 1.21 1.57
C ILE A 121 -12.39 0.72 2.99
N GLU A 122 -11.35 0.62 3.82
CA GLU A 122 -11.51 0.10 5.18
C GLU A 122 -12.33 1.05 6.05
N GLY A 123 -12.07 2.35 5.99
CA GLY A 123 -12.80 3.40 6.69
C GLY A 123 -14.28 3.41 6.35
N TYR A 124 -14.61 3.27 5.06
CA TYR A 124 -15.99 3.12 4.61
C TYR A 124 -16.64 1.91 5.29
N LEU A 125 -16.03 0.73 5.25
CA LEU A 125 -16.60 -0.48 5.86
C LEU A 125 -16.67 -0.42 7.39
N LEU A 126 -15.68 0.17 8.05
CA LEU A 126 -15.68 0.41 9.49
C LEU A 126 -16.83 1.33 9.93
N SER A 127 -17.23 2.29 9.08
CA SER A 127 -18.39 3.14 9.35
C SER A 127 -19.72 2.37 9.42
N TYR A 128 -19.77 1.15 8.89
CA TYR A 128 -20.89 0.21 8.99
C TYR A 128 -20.68 -0.88 10.06
N GLY A 129 -19.68 -0.74 10.94
CA GLY A 129 -19.44 -1.66 12.06
C GLY A 129 -18.69 -2.96 11.69
N HIS A 130 -18.14 -3.05 10.48
CA HIS A 130 -17.45 -4.25 9.99
C HIS A 130 -15.97 -4.31 10.41
N PHE A 131 -15.66 -4.44 11.71
CA PHE A 131 -14.27 -4.32 12.20
C PHE A 131 -13.26 -5.25 11.49
N TRP A 132 -13.33 -6.56 11.76
CA TRP A 132 -12.35 -7.52 11.20
C TRP A 132 -12.50 -7.72 9.70
N SER A 133 -13.74 -7.73 9.21
CA SER A 133 -13.99 -7.94 7.79
C SER A 133 -13.56 -6.75 6.94
N ALA A 134 -13.60 -5.51 7.45
CA ALA A 134 -13.02 -4.35 6.75
C ALA A 134 -11.49 -4.49 6.61
N ILE A 135 -10.81 -4.81 7.71
CA ILE A 135 -9.35 -4.97 7.75
C ILE A 135 -8.90 -6.03 6.73
N PHE A 136 -9.45 -7.24 6.82
CA PHE A 136 -9.03 -8.35 5.96
C PHE A 136 -9.46 -8.16 4.51
N PHE A 137 -10.65 -7.59 4.26
CA PHE A 137 -11.09 -7.33 2.90
C PHE A 137 -10.24 -6.27 2.21
N SER A 138 -9.94 -5.17 2.90
CA SER A 138 -9.04 -4.14 2.38
C SER A 138 -7.62 -4.68 2.17
N ALA A 139 -7.08 -5.46 3.11
CA ALA A 139 -5.79 -6.12 2.97
C ALA A 139 -5.74 -7.10 1.77
N LEU A 140 -6.83 -7.82 1.51
CA LEU A 140 -6.96 -8.66 0.33
C LEU A 140 -6.86 -7.83 -0.94
N LEU A 141 -7.65 -6.75 -1.07
CA LEU A 141 -7.61 -5.87 -2.25
C LEU A 141 -6.23 -5.23 -2.44
N PHE A 142 -5.58 -4.79 -1.37
CA PHE A 142 -4.20 -4.30 -1.38
C PHE A 142 -3.20 -5.33 -1.91
N SER A 143 -3.38 -6.62 -1.56
CA SER A 143 -2.46 -7.69 -1.96
C SER A 143 -2.58 -8.10 -3.44
N LEU A 144 -3.76 -7.94 -4.07
CA LEU A 144 -4.00 -8.43 -5.44
C LEU A 144 -3.07 -7.82 -6.50
N PRO A 145 -2.83 -6.49 -6.55
CA PRO A 145 -1.93 -5.88 -7.52
C PRO A 145 -0.50 -6.45 -7.47
N HIS A 146 -0.05 -6.88 -6.30
CA HIS A 146 1.30 -7.43 -6.09
C HIS A 146 1.51 -8.73 -6.86
N TRP A 147 0.45 -9.48 -7.16
CA TRP A 147 0.58 -10.64 -8.03
C TRP A 147 1.07 -10.25 -9.42
N MET A 148 0.58 -9.15 -9.99
CA MET A 148 0.92 -8.71 -11.35
C MET A 148 2.18 -7.84 -11.41
N ALA A 149 2.50 -7.13 -10.32
CA ALA A 149 3.63 -6.21 -10.27
C ALA A 149 5.01 -6.90 -10.30
N PHE A 150 5.07 -8.18 -9.91
CA PHE A 150 6.32 -8.93 -9.81
C PHE A 150 6.36 -10.10 -10.79
N GLU A 151 7.45 -10.14 -11.55
CA GLU A 151 7.85 -11.30 -12.35
C GLU A 151 8.56 -12.34 -11.48
N GLY A 152 8.49 -13.61 -11.85
CA GLY A 152 9.14 -14.68 -11.08
C GLY A 152 8.32 -15.97 -11.01
N LYS A 153 8.82 -16.93 -10.23
CA LYS A 153 8.15 -18.23 -10.04
C LYS A 153 6.85 -18.03 -9.26
N LYS A 154 5.86 -18.91 -9.50
CA LYS A 154 4.55 -18.84 -8.79
C LYS A 154 4.69 -18.80 -7.27
N GLY A 155 5.66 -19.53 -6.70
CA GLY A 155 5.93 -19.52 -5.26
C GLY A 155 6.44 -18.17 -4.74
N GLU A 156 7.26 -17.47 -5.50
CA GLU A 156 7.81 -16.15 -5.16
C GLU A 156 6.70 -15.10 -5.17
N ARG A 157 5.88 -15.10 -6.24
CA ARG A 157 4.69 -14.23 -6.34
C ARG A 157 3.70 -14.50 -5.22
N GLY A 158 3.48 -15.78 -4.87
CA GLY A 158 2.63 -16.16 -3.74
C GLY A 158 3.15 -15.62 -2.42
N PHE A 159 4.46 -15.71 -2.18
CA PHE A 159 5.08 -15.17 -0.97
C PHE A 159 4.92 -13.64 -0.88
N ILE A 160 5.11 -12.92 -1.99
CA ILE A 160 4.91 -11.46 -2.05
C ILE A 160 3.45 -11.08 -1.74
N VAL A 161 2.48 -11.77 -2.35
CA VAL A 161 1.05 -11.51 -2.08
C VAL A 161 0.70 -11.79 -0.62
N ILE A 162 1.22 -12.88 -0.04
CA ILE A 162 1.02 -13.18 1.39
C ILE A 162 1.65 -12.08 2.26
N GLY A 163 2.87 -11.65 1.94
CA GLY A 163 3.53 -10.55 2.64
C GLY A 163 2.75 -9.25 2.58
N ALA A 164 2.24 -8.89 1.40
CA ALA A 164 1.39 -7.72 1.19
C ALA A 164 0.07 -7.85 1.98
N PHE A 165 -0.56 -9.03 2.01
CA PHE A 165 -1.76 -9.27 2.81
C PHE A 165 -1.51 -9.10 4.32
N LEU A 166 -0.39 -9.64 4.83
CA LEU A 166 -0.02 -9.52 6.24
C LEU A 166 0.28 -8.06 6.62
N LEU A 167 1.08 -7.38 5.80
CA LEU A 167 1.39 -5.96 6.01
C LEU A 167 0.11 -5.10 5.92
N GLY A 168 -0.75 -5.37 4.94
CA GLY A 168 -2.01 -4.68 4.78
C GLY A 168 -2.96 -4.90 5.96
N SER A 169 -3.00 -6.12 6.51
CA SER A 169 -3.80 -6.42 7.71
C SER A 169 -3.26 -5.67 8.94
N LEU A 170 -1.94 -5.57 9.09
CA LEU A 170 -1.29 -4.82 10.16
C LEU A 170 -1.57 -3.31 10.05
N ALA A 171 -1.39 -2.74 8.86
CA ALA A 171 -1.68 -1.33 8.60
C ALA A 171 -3.17 -1.02 8.80
N GLY A 172 -4.06 -1.93 8.40
CA GLY A 172 -5.50 -1.87 8.69
C GLY A 172 -5.81 -1.83 10.17
N TYR A 173 -5.22 -2.74 10.95
CA TYR A 173 -5.39 -2.72 12.41
C TYR A 173 -4.98 -1.37 13.02
N PHE A 174 -3.85 -0.80 12.61
CA PHE A 174 -3.43 0.53 13.08
C PHE A 174 -4.33 1.67 12.58
N TYR A 175 -4.86 1.57 11.36
CA TYR A 175 -5.88 2.51 10.86
C TYR A 175 -7.15 2.46 11.70
N ALA A 176 -7.65 1.27 12.02
CA ALA A 176 -8.84 1.10 12.85
C ALA A 176 -8.67 1.71 14.25
N LEU A 177 -7.43 1.74 14.78
CA LEU A 177 -7.10 2.30 16.09
C LEU A 177 -6.80 3.81 16.10
N GLY A 178 -6.15 4.35 15.07
CA GLY A 178 -5.66 5.73 15.08
C GLY A 178 -5.72 6.46 13.73
N GLY A 179 -6.38 5.88 12.74
CA GLY A 179 -6.60 6.48 11.43
C GLY A 179 -5.38 6.46 10.51
N ILE A 180 -5.32 7.39 9.54
CA ILE A 180 -4.39 7.25 8.41
C ILE A 180 -2.91 7.38 8.81
N PHE A 181 -2.63 8.18 9.84
CA PHE A 181 -1.25 8.49 10.22
C PHE A 181 -0.46 7.26 10.74
N PRO A 182 -0.93 6.48 11.72
CA PRO A 182 -0.22 5.27 12.13
C PRO A 182 -0.16 4.21 11.03
N ALA A 183 -1.17 4.08 10.17
CA ALA A 183 -1.13 3.15 9.03
C ALA A 183 -0.06 3.54 8.01
N PHE A 184 0.01 4.83 7.66
CA PHE A 184 1.05 5.40 6.80
C PHE A 184 2.46 5.11 7.36
N LEU A 185 2.66 5.29 8.67
CA LEU A 185 3.95 5.04 9.31
C LEU A 185 4.30 3.55 9.39
N ALA A 186 3.33 2.68 9.66
CA ALA A 186 3.53 1.23 9.60
C ALA A 186 4.01 0.81 8.20
N HIS A 187 3.33 1.25 7.15
CA HIS A 187 3.71 0.94 5.77
C HIS A 187 5.07 1.56 5.40
N SER A 188 5.30 2.84 5.71
CA SER A 188 6.59 3.50 5.43
C SER A 188 7.76 2.80 6.12
N SER A 189 7.57 2.37 7.37
CA SER A 189 8.58 1.59 8.12
C SER A 189 8.82 0.20 7.53
N ALA A 190 7.78 -0.44 6.98
CA ALA A 190 7.90 -1.71 6.27
C ALA A 190 8.70 -1.56 4.96
N ASN A 191 8.49 -0.47 4.23
CA ASN A 191 9.27 -0.18 3.02
C ASN A 191 10.73 0.14 3.36
N LEU A 192 10.99 0.85 4.46
CA LEU A 192 12.34 1.08 4.97
C LEU A 192 13.03 -0.25 5.31
N ALA A 193 12.35 -1.17 6.00
CA ALA A 193 12.90 -2.48 6.31
C ALA A 193 13.27 -3.27 5.03
N GLY A 194 12.44 -3.20 3.99
CA GLY A 194 12.75 -3.78 2.69
C GLY A 194 14.02 -3.20 2.08
N MET A 195 14.16 -1.87 2.09
CA MET A 195 15.37 -1.19 1.60
C MET A 195 16.63 -1.57 2.39
N VAL A 196 16.53 -1.74 3.71
CA VAL A 196 17.65 -2.17 4.56
C VAL A 196 18.03 -3.64 4.28
N ALA A 197 17.06 -4.49 3.99
CA ALA A 197 17.30 -5.91 3.70
C ALA A 197 17.81 -6.17 2.27
N GLU A 198 17.70 -5.20 1.36
CA GLU A 198 18.23 -5.31 -0.01
C GLU A 198 19.77 -5.48 -0.01
N LYS A 199 20.28 -6.45 -0.78
CA LYS A 199 21.73 -6.62 -0.94
C LYS A 199 22.32 -5.45 -1.75
N PRO A 200 23.50 -4.93 -1.36
CA PRO A 200 24.25 -4.00 -2.20
C PRO A 200 24.50 -4.62 -3.58
N GLY A 201 24.14 -3.91 -4.66
CA GLY A 201 24.37 -4.35 -6.04
C GLY A 201 23.13 -4.78 -6.84
N ARG A 202 21.94 -4.89 -6.24
CA ARG A 202 20.67 -5.15 -6.96
C ARG A 202 19.89 -3.88 -7.36
N GLY A 203 20.42 -2.70 -7.03
CA GLY A 203 19.77 -1.40 -7.27
C GLY A 203 20.67 -0.35 -7.95
N MET A 204 21.83 -0.76 -8.48
CA MET A 204 22.70 0.07 -9.33
C MET A 204 22.58 -0.30 -10.80
#